data_AF-A0A7Y5BMI9-F1
#
_entry.id   AF-A0A7Y5BMI9-F1
#
_cell.length_a   1.000
_cell.length_b   1.000
_cell.length_c   1.000
_cell.angle_alpha   90.00
_cell.angle_beta   90.00
_cell.angle_gamma   90.00
#
_symmetry.space_group_name_H-M   'P 1'
#
loop_
_entity.id
_entity.type
_entity.pdbx_description
1 polymer ?
#
loop_
_entity_poly.entity_id
_entity_poly.type
_entity_poly.pdbx_seq_one_letter_code
_entity_poly.pdbx_strand_id
1 'polypeptide(L)'
;MIQNVEEEYMDILQNMEMAIHSVYRQNQTLADANVDNALEALERTYMGELRGRAAVIPQNPVTRMVYEQVQTMCEWRLGRASLENEEGTSSPEIPPVSHEVILACLKRLRKSLRLWTKEGGPQGYLNYIEQFLP
;
A
#
# COMPACT_ATOMS: atom_id res chain seq x y z
N MET A 1 19.89 -6.17 -3.29
CA MET A 1 18.52 -6.60 -3.64
C MET A 1 17.95 -7.22 -2.38
N ILE A 2 16.90 -6.65 -1.81
CA ILE A 2 16.26 -7.21 -0.61
C ILE A 2 15.73 -8.61 -0.98
N GLN A 3 16.23 -9.64 -0.32
CA GLN A 3 15.74 -11.01 -0.45
C GLN A 3 14.66 -11.23 0.62
N ASN A 4 13.70 -12.11 0.37
CA ASN A 4 12.68 -12.54 1.34
C ASN A 4 11.82 -11.42 1.99
N VAL A 5 11.30 -10.48 1.19
CA VAL A 5 10.40 -9.39 1.65
C VAL A 5 9.23 -9.90 2.50
N GLU A 6 8.67 -11.05 2.16
CA GLU A 6 7.54 -11.67 2.86
C GLU A 6 7.89 -12.13 4.28
N GLU A 7 9.14 -12.55 4.53
CA GLU A 7 9.57 -13.03 5.85
C GLU A 7 9.99 -11.86 6.74
N GLU A 8 10.66 -10.87 6.17
CA GLU A 8 11.28 -9.77 6.93
C GLU A 8 10.35 -8.57 7.15
N TYR A 9 9.38 -8.35 6.25
CA TYR A 9 8.55 -7.14 6.23
C TYR A 9 7.06 -7.44 6.11
N MET A 10 6.62 -8.59 6.63
CA MET A 10 5.22 -9.01 6.64
C MET A 10 4.30 -7.96 7.27
N ASP A 11 4.74 -7.35 8.36
CA ASP A 11 4.01 -6.30 9.07
C ASP A 11 3.81 -5.04 8.22
N ILE A 12 4.78 -4.69 7.37
CA ILE A 12 4.65 -3.58 6.42
C ILE A 12 3.66 -3.93 5.32
N LEU A 13 3.74 -5.15 4.78
CA LEU A 13 2.81 -5.66 3.76
C LEU A 13 1.37 -5.66 4.30
N GLN A 14 1.15 -6.19 5.50
CA GLN A 14 -0.16 -6.22 6.15
C GLN A 14 -0.74 -4.83 6.39
N ASN A 15 0.08 -3.86 6.80
CA ASN A 15 -0.40 -2.48 6.97
C ASN A 15 -0.89 -1.87 5.65
N MET A 16 -0.15 -2.10 4.56
CA MET A 16 -0.55 -1.63 3.24
C MET A 16 -1.81 -2.35 2.74
N GLU A 17 -1.92 -3.66 2.98
CA GLU A 17 -3.13 -4.44 2.65
C GLU A 17 -4.35 -3.99 3.45
N MET A 18 -4.18 -3.68 4.75
CA MET A 18 -5.23 -3.10 5.59
C MET A 18 -5.70 -1.75 5.05
N ALA A 19 -4.78 -0.90 4.59
CA ALA A 19 -5.10 0.38 3.98
C ALA A 19 -5.85 0.23 2.64
N ILE A 20 -5.55 -0.80 1.84
CA ILE A 20 -6.31 -1.12 0.62
C ILE A 20 -7.71 -1.64 0.99
N HIS A 21 -7.78 -2.55 1.95
CA HIS A 21 -9.02 -3.17 2.41
C HIS A 21 -10.00 -2.14 3.00
N SER A 22 -9.49 -1.15 3.74
CA SER A 22 -10.34 -0.08 4.29
C SER A 22 -11.06 0.73 3.20
N VAL A 23 -10.41 0.95 2.05
CA VAL A 23 -11.02 1.59 0.88
C VAL A 23 -12.03 0.65 0.21
N TYR A 24 -11.70 -0.63 0.07
CA TYR A 24 -12.61 -1.62 -0.52
C TYR A 24 -13.91 -1.75 0.26
N ARG A 25 -13.84 -1.79 1.59
CA ARG A 25 -15.02 -1.84 2.48
C ARG A 25 -15.94 -0.63 2.31
N GLN A 26 -15.39 0.53 1.99
CA GLN A 26 -16.17 1.75 1.73
C GLN A 26 -16.62 1.87 0.27
N ASN A 27 -15.98 1.16 -0.66
CA ASN A 27 -16.25 1.22 -2.08
C ASN A 27 -16.14 -0.17 -2.74
N GLN A 28 -17.25 -0.90 -2.73
CA GLN A 28 -17.35 -2.26 -3.29
C GLN A 28 -17.21 -2.31 -4.83
N THR A 29 -17.17 -1.15 -5.50
CA THR A 29 -16.88 -1.07 -6.95
C THR A 29 -15.39 -0.93 -7.27
N LEU A 30 -14.54 -0.84 -6.24
CA LEU A 30 -13.08 -0.83 -6.41
C LEU A 30 -12.64 -2.11 -7.14
N ALA A 31 -11.88 -1.94 -8.22
CA ALA A 31 -11.29 -3.05 -8.95
C ALA A 31 -9.78 -3.14 -8.67
N ASP A 32 -9.21 -4.33 -8.84
CA ASP A 32 -7.77 -4.58 -8.72
C ASP A 32 -6.95 -3.65 -9.62
N ALA A 33 -7.49 -3.26 -10.79
CA ALA A 33 -6.85 -2.31 -11.68
C ALA A 33 -6.69 -0.91 -11.04
N ASN A 34 -7.63 -0.48 -10.20
CA ASN A 34 -7.48 0.76 -9.43
C ASN A 34 -6.36 0.62 -8.40
N VAL A 35 -6.29 -0.53 -7.72
CA VAL A 35 -5.24 -0.79 -6.73
C VAL A 35 -3.86 -0.84 -7.40
N ASP A 36 -3.70 -1.55 -8.52
CA ASP A 36 -2.40 -1.62 -9.23
C ASP A 36 -1.94 -0.24 -9.71
N ASN A 37 -2.85 0.58 -10.24
CA ASN A 37 -2.55 1.95 -10.66
C ASN A 37 -2.11 2.83 -9.48
N ALA A 38 -2.73 2.68 -8.31
CA ALA A 38 -2.34 3.41 -7.10
C ALA A 38 -0.95 2.99 -6.60
N LEU A 39 -0.69 1.68 -6.56
CA LEU A 39 0.61 1.14 -6.14
C LEU A 39 1.72 1.52 -7.14
N GLU A 40 1.44 1.51 -8.45
CA GLU A 40 2.38 2.01 -9.46
C GLU A 40 2.70 3.49 -9.27
N ALA A 41 1.68 4.32 -9.02
CA ALA A 41 1.88 5.73 -8.77
C ALA A 41 2.74 5.97 -7.52
N LEU A 42 2.55 5.20 -6.44
CA LEU A 42 3.40 5.24 -5.25
C LEU A 42 4.84 4.82 -5.55
N GLU A 43 5.05 3.72 -6.27
CA GLU A 43 6.39 3.31 -6.70
C GLU A 43 7.09 4.44 -7.46
N ARG A 44 6.38 5.11 -8.38
CA ARG A 44 6.91 6.24 -9.14
C ARG A 44 7.18 7.47 -8.26
N THR A 45 6.31 7.76 -7.30
CA THR A 45 6.51 8.83 -6.32
C THR A 45 7.80 8.60 -5.53
N TYR A 46 7.95 7.43 -4.90
CA TYR A 46 9.13 7.14 -4.07
C TYR A 46 10.42 7.01 -4.89
N MET A 47 10.36 6.45 -6.12
CA MET A 47 11.52 6.46 -7.03
C MET A 47 11.88 7.86 -7.55
N GLY A 48 10.88 8.74 -7.67
CA GLY A 48 11.05 10.13 -8.10
C GLY A 48 11.64 11.01 -6.99
N GLU A 49 11.22 10.78 -5.75
CA GLU A 49 11.69 11.49 -4.56
C GLU A 49 13.22 11.39 -4.41
N LEU A 50 13.79 10.19 -4.63
CA LEU A 50 15.25 9.96 -4.64
C LEU A 50 16.01 10.81 -5.68
N ARG A 51 15.29 11.41 -6.63
CA ARG A 51 15.82 12.28 -7.70
C ARG A 51 15.28 13.71 -7.61
N GLY A 52 14.65 14.10 -6.50
CA GLY A 52 14.07 15.44 -6.29
C GLY A 52 12.85 15.74 -7.17
N ARG A 53 12.12 14.71 -7.63
CA ARG A 53 10.91 14.88 -8.45
C ARG A 53 9.64 14.95 -7.60
N ALA A 54 8.62 15.62 -8.11
CA ALA A 54 7.30 15.70 -7.50
C ALA A 54 6.57 14.34 -7.51
N ALA A 55 5.61 14.18 -6.59
CA ALA A 55 4.76 12.99 -6.48
C ALA A 55 3.87 12.80 -7.71
N VAL A 56 3.58 11.53 -8.04
CA VAL A 56 2.67 11.14 -9.12
C VAL A 56 1.29 10.90 -8.52
N ILE A 57 0.40 11.88 -8.62
CA ILE A 57 -0.94 11.80 -8.03
C ILE A 57 -1.95 11.25 -9.06
N PRO A 58 -2.65 10.13 -8.76
CA PRO A 58 -3.70 9.62 -9.64
C PRO A 58 -4.85 10.62 -9.83
N GLN A 59 -5.40 10.66 -11.06
CA GLN A 59 -6.55 11.53 -11.39
C GLN A 59 -7.89 10.87 -11.08
N ASN A 60 -7.98 9.54 -11.20
CA ASN A 60 -9.19 8.82 -10.86
C ASN A 60 -9.42 8.88 -9.33
N PRO A 61 -10.58 9.35 -8.84
CA PRO A 61 -10.80 9.55 -7.41
C PRO A 61 -10.66 8.29 -6.56
N VAL A 62 -11.21 7.17 -7.02
CA VAL A 62 -11.15 5.89 -6.29
C VAL A 62 -9.71 5.37 -6.21
N THR A 63 -8.96 5.51 -7.30
CA THR A 63 -7.52 5.19 -7.36
C THR A 63 -6.72 6.10 -6.42
N ARG A 64 -7.08 7.39 -6.36
CA ARG A 64 -6.44 8.35 -5.45
C ARG A 64 -6.69 7.99 -3.98
N MET A 65 -7.89 7.54 -3.62
CA MET A 65 -8.18 7.09 -2.25
C MET A 65 -7.25 5.96 -1.82
N VAL A 66 -7.06 4.94 -2.67
CA VAL A 66 -6.10 3.85 -2.39
C VAL A 66 -4.68 4.38 -2.26
N TYR A 67 -4.27 5.27 -3.17
CA TYR A 67 -2.95 5.91 -3.14
C TYR A 67 -2.71 6.62 -1.81
N GLU A 68 -3.63 7.46 -1.35
CA GLU A 68 -3.48 8.27 -0.13
C GLU A 68 -3.46 7.40 1.14
N GLN A 69 -4.31 6.38 1.20
CA GLN A 69 -4.35 5.46 2.35
C GLN A 69 -3.07 4.63 2.46
N VAL A 70 -2.59 4.07 1.35
CA VAL A 70 -1.33 3.31 1.34
C VAL A 70 -0.14 4.25 1.57
N GLN A 71 -0.17 5.47 1.02
CA GLN A 71 0.86 6.48 1.27
C GLN A 71 1.00 6.77 2.77
N THR A 72 -0.12 6.92 3.47
CA THR A 72 -0.12 7.19 4.92
C THR A 72 0.63 6.09 5.69
N MET A 73 0.44 4.82 5.33
CA MET A 73 1.19 3.71 5.91
C MET A 73 2.67 3.74 5.56
N CYS A 74 3.01 4.07 4.31
CA CYS A 74 4.41 4.23 3.86
C CYS A 74 5.11 5.37 4.62
N GLU A 75 4.49 6.54 4.76
CA GLU A 75 5.06 7.68 5.46
C GLU A 75 5.27 7.39 6.95
N TRP A 76 4.34 6.68 7.58
CA TRP A 76 4.51 6.21 8.96
C TRP A 76 5.68 5.24 9.08
N ARG A 77 5.81 4.27 8.18
CA ARG A 77 6.92 3.31 8.17
C ARG A 77 8.28 3.94 7.83
N LEU A 78 8.29 5.07 7.13
CA LEU A 78 9.49 5.89 6.92
C LEU A 78 9.82 6.80 8.13
N GLY A 79 8.98 6.81 9.16
CA GLY A 79 9.13 7.70 10.33
C GLY A 79 8.85 9.17 10.02
N ARG A 80 8.09 9.46 8.96
CA ARG A 80 7.79 10.84 8.51
C ARG A 80 6.39 11.31 8.88
N ALA A 81 5.54 10.39 9.32
CA ALA A 81 4.20 10.67 9.81
C ALA A 81 3.97 9.94 11.15
N SER A 82 3.03 10.45 11.94
CA SER A 82 2.50 9.75 13.11
C SER A 82 1.09 9.24 12.79
N LEU A 83 0.76 8.02 13.24
CA LEU A 83 -0.61 7.50 13.19
C LEU A 83 -1.24 7.71 14.56
N GLU A 84 -2.33 8.45 14.63
CA GLU A 84 -3.14 8.59 15.84
C GLU A 84 -4.27 7.56 15.80
N ASN A 85 -4.55 6.90 16.93
CA ASN A 85 -5.73 6.06 17.08
C ASN A 85 -6.97 6.93 17.41
N GLU A 86 -8.16 6.31 17.42
CA GLU A 86 -9.44 7.00 17.71
C GLU A 86 -9.48 7.68 19.09
N GLU A 87 -8.62 7.26 20.02
CA GLU A 87 -8.46 7.84 21.36
C GLU A 87 -7.42 8.97 21.38
N GLY A 88 -6.89 9.39 20.23
CA GLY A 88 -5.87 10.43 20.11
C GLY A 88 -4.48 10.03 20.61
N THR A 89 -4.27 8.73 20.87
CA THR A 89 -2.98 8.19 21.29
C THR A 89 -2.16 7.84 20.05
N SER A 90 -0.91 8.33 20.01
CA SER A 90 0.01 7.98 18.93
C SER A 90 0.31 6.48 18.94
N SER A 91 0.32 5.89 17.75
CA SER A 91 0.75 4.51 17.52
C SER A 91 2.19 4.31 18.06
N PRO A 92 2.56 3.08 18.45
CA PRO A 92 3.89 2.80 18.97
C PRO A 92 4.98 3.34 18.05
N GLU A 93 6.07 3.84 18.62
CA GLU A 93 7.24 4.27 17.86
C GLU A 93 7.94 3.02 17.30
N ILE A 94 7.76 2.76 16.01
CA ILE A 94 8.38 1.64 15.30
C ILE A 94 9.65 2.16 14.60
N PRO A 95 10.77 1.42 14.61
CA PRO A 95 11.96 1.81 13.87
C PRO A 95 11.64 2.10 12.39
N PRO A 96 12.05 3.27 11.86
CA PRO A 96 11.79 3.60 10.48
C PRO A 96 12.56 2.67 9.55
N VAL A 97 11.94 2.31 8.42
CA VAL A 97 12.59 1.57 7.35
C VAL A 97 13.09 2.49 6.24
N SER A 98 13.94 1.97 5.36
CA SER A 98 14.46 2.75 4.23
C SER A 98 13.46 2.83 3.07
N HIS A 99 13.65 3.81 2.19
CA HIS A 99 12.92 3.89 0.91
C HIS A 99 13.03 2.60 0.08
N GLU A 100 14.17 1.92 0.12
CA GLU A 100 14.36 0.67 -0.63
C GLU A 100 13.43 -0.44 -0.12
N VAL A 101 13.20 -0.51 1.19
CA VAL A 101 12.24 -1.45 1.80
C VAL A 101 10.82 -1.14 1.34
N ILE A 102 10.40 0.13 1.39
CA ILE A 102 9.07 0.54 0.90
C ILE A 102 8.87 0.17 -0.57
N LEU A 103 9.86 0.46 -1.42
CA LEU A 103 9.81 0.09 -2.85
C LEU A 103 9.76 -1.42 -3.06
N ALA A 104 10.45 -2.22 -2.23
CA ALA A 104 10.41 -3.67 -2.30
C ALA A 104 9.03 -4.21 -1.88
N CYS A 105 8.43 -3.67 -0.82
CA CYS A 105 7.08 -4.03 -0.37
C CYS A 105 6.02 -3.70 -1.43
N LEU A 106 6.03 -2.49 -2.01
CA LEU A 106 5.10 -2.11 -3.07
C LEU A 106 5.19 -3.05 -4.29
N LYS A 107 6.42 -3.36 -4.74
CA LYS A 107 6.64 -4.31 -5.85
C LYS A 107 6.14 -5.70 -5.52
N ARG A 108 6.31 -6.15 -4.27
CA ARG A 108 5.84 -7.45 -3.82
C ARG A 108 4.32 -7.50 -3.76
N LEU A 109 3.66 -6.45 -3.27
CA LEU A 109 2.20 -6.34 -3.28
C LEU A 109 1.65 -6.37 -4.69
N ARG A 110 2.20 -5.57 -5.61
CA ARG A 110 1.79 -5.59 -7.02
C ARG A 110 1.95 -6.97 -7.67
N LYS A 111 2.96 -7.75 -7.29
CA LYS A 111 3.12 -9.15 -7.74
C LYS A 111 2.00 -10.05 -7.19
N SER A 112 1.65 -9.89 -5.92
CA SER A 112 0.50 -10.58 -5.28
C SER A 112 -0.80 -10.23 -5.99
N LEU A 113 -1.04 -8.94 -6.19
CA LEU A 113 -2.22 -8.41 -6.84
C LEU A 113 -2.38 -9.02 -8.23
N ARG A 114 -1.36 -8.94 -9.08
CA ARG A 114 -1.42 -9.50 -10.44
C ARG A 114 -1.69 -11.00 -10.47
N LEU A 115 -1.15 -11.75 -9.50
CA LEU A 115 -1.44 -13.18 -9.36
C LEU A 115 -2.93 -13.37 -9.09
N TRP A 116 -3.47 -12.73 -8.06
CA TRP A 116 -4.86 -12.94 -7.65
C TRP A 116 -5.88 -12.32 -8.61
N THR A 117 -5.55 -11.21 -9.28
CA THR A 117 -6.38 -10.67 -10.39
C THR A 117 -6.48 -11.67 -11.54
N LYS A 118 -5.38 -12.39 -11.84
CA LYS A 118 -5.40 -13.42 -12.88
C LYS A 118 -6.28 -14.61 -12.49
N GLU A 119 -6.24 -15.04 -11.24
CA GLU A 119 -7.00 -16.19 -10.75
C GLU A 119 -8.48 -15.87 -10.46
N GLY A 120 -8.77 -14.67 -9.95
CA GLY A 120 -10.09 -14.27 -9.44
C GLY A 120 -10.78 -13.14 -10.22
N GLY A 121 -10.20 -12.68 -11.33
CA GLY A 121 -10.77 -11.63 -12.16
C GLY A 121 -10.60 -10.21 -11.61
N PRO A 122 -11.46 -9.25 -12.00
CA PRO A 122 -11.27 -7.82 -11.71
C PRO A 122 -11.22 -7.41 -10.23
N GLN A 123 -11.65 -8.28 -9.31
CA GLN A 123 -11.58 -8.08 -7.86
C GLN A 123 -10.91 -9.27 -7.16
N GLY A 124 -10.16 -10.08 -7.90
CA GLY A 124 -9.60 -11.33 -7.38
C GLY A 124 -8.64 -11.12 -6.21
N TYR A 125 -7.81 -10.07 -6.26
CA TYR A 125 -6.94 -9.70 -5.16
C TYR A 125 -7.70 -9.16 -3.96
N LEU A 126 -8.67 -8.27 -4.19
CA LEU A 126 -9.50 -7.71 -3.11
C LEU A 126 -10.26 -8.80 -2.34
N ASN A 127 -10.90 -9.71 -3.08
CA ASN A 127 -11.60 -10.87 -2.50
C ASN A 127 -10.64 -11.85 -1.79
N TYR A 128 -9.38 -11.92 -2.22
CA TYR A 128 -8.37 -12.73 -1.57
C TYR A 128 -7.98 -12.14 -0.21
N ILE A 129 -7.60 -10.86 -0.15
CA ILE A 129 -7.13 -10.23 1.09
C ILE A 129 -8.25 -10.08 2.13
N GLU A 130 -9.51 -9.89 1.70
CA GLU A 130 -10.69 -9.83 2.58
C GLU A 130 -10.82 -11.08 3.46
N GLN A 131 -10.37 -12.25 2.99
CA GLN A 131 -10.44 -13.49 3.77
C GLN A 131 -9.53 -13.50 5.00
N PHE A 132 -8.55 -12.60 5.06
CA PHE A 132 -7.53 -12.54 6.11
C PHE A 132 -7.62 -11.28 6.96
N LEU A 133 -8.49 -10.33 6.61
CA LEU A 133 -8.58 -9.01 7.23
C LEU A 133 -9.98 -8.79 7.84
N PRO A 134 -10.07 -8.14 9.02
CA PRO A 134 -11.32 -7.87 9.73
C PRO A 134 -12.17 -6.74 9.13
#